data_AF-A0A516GC94-F1
#
_entry.id   AF-A0A516GC94-F1
#
_cell.length_a   1.000
_cell.length_b   1.000
_cell.length_c   1.000
_cell.angle_alpha   90.00
_cell.angle_beta   90.00
_cell.angle_gamma   90.00
#
_symmetry.space_group_name_H-M   'P 1'
#
loop_
_entity.id
_entity.type
_entity.pdbx_description
1 polymer ?
#
loop_
_entity_poly.entity_id
_entity_poly.type
_entity_poly.pdbx_seq_one_letter_code
_entity_poly.pdbx_strand_id
1 'polypeptide(L)'
;MSRFEIDPWALETAATTVRTAVEELRAASQRISGALVLVGSAGGSAVLAGTSSVVSQRWSQGLAQYAEAGLSLSVATQRAAELYDLVERQARGRFTPVGRP
;
A
#
# COMPACT_ATOMS: atom_id res chain seq x y z
N MET A 1 12.97 -29.26 9.62
CA MET A 1 13.23 -27.82 9.41
C MET A 1 12.39 -27.35 8.23
N SER A 2 11.18 -26.83 8.48
CA SER A 2 10.36 -26.18 7.44
C SER A 2 10.89 -24.77 7.23
N ARG A 3 11.25 -24.41 6.00
CA ARG A 3 12.12 -23.26 5.71
C ARG A 3 11.41 -21.91 5.51
N PHE A 4 10.08 -21.84 5.65
CA PHE A 4 9.30 -20.60 5.57
C PHE A 4 8.02 -20.74 6.38
N GLU A 5 8.07 -20.46 7.68
CA GLU A 5 6.87 -20.13 8.47
C GLU A 5 6.53 -18.68 8.15
N ILE A 6 5.61 -18.48 7.21
CA ILE A 6 5.03 -17.16 6.96
C ILE A 6 3.89 -16.99 7.96
N ASP A 7 4.01 -16.00 8.85
CA ASP A 7 2.98 -15.66 9.83
C ASP A 7 1.83 -14.86 9.15
N PRO A 8 0.61 -15.41 9.07
CA PRO A 8 -0.54 -14.74 8.47
C PRO A 8 -0.88 -13.40 9.14
N TRP A 9 -0.67 -13.29 10.45
CA TRP A 9 -0.94 -12.06 11.20
C TRP A 9 0.08 -10.96 10.87
N ALA A 10 1.34 -11.34 10.64
CA ALA A 10 2.37 -10.41 10.17
C ALA A 10 2.04 -9.87 8.76
N LEU A 11 1.49 -10.70 7.87
CA LEU A 11 1.03 -10.27 6.54
C LEU A 11 -0.15 -9.30 6.61
N GLU A 12 -1.14 -9.58 7.46
CA GLU A 12 -2.29 -8.68 7.66
C GLU A 12 -1.87 -7.32 8.26
N THR A 13 -0.95 -7.35 9.22
CA THR A 13 -0.35 -6.15 9.80
C THR A 13 0.37 -5.34 8.72
N ALA A 14 1.22 -5.99 7.91
CA ALA A 14 1.92 -5.33 6.80
C ALA A 14 0.95 -4.72 5.78
N ALA A 15 -0.12 -5.43 5.42
CA ALA A 15 -1.15 -4.93 4.51
C ALA A 15 -1.86 -3.67 5.06
N THR A 16 -2.11 -3.64 6.36
CA THR A 16 -2.70 -2.49 7.06
C THR A 16 -1.72 -1.31 7.09
N THR A 17 -0.46 -1.53 7.46
CA THR A 17 0.58 -0.51 7.45
C THR A 17 0.75 0.14 6.08
N VAL A 18 0.77 -0.67 5.01
CA VAL A 18 0.85 -0.16 3.63
C VAL A 18 -0.36 0.71 3.30
N ARG A 19 -1.57 0.32 3.70
CA ARG A 19 -2.79 1.11 3.48
C ARG A 19 -2.72 2.47 4.17
N THR A 20 -2.33 2.50 5.44
CA THR A 20 -2.17 3.75 6.21
C THR A 20 -1.12 4.66 5.57
N ALA A 21 0.04 4.11 5.19
CA ALA A 21 1.08 4.89 4.53
C ALA A 21 0.60 5.51 3.21
N VAL A 22 -0.22 4.79 2.44
CA VAL A 22 -0.84 5.30 1.22
C VAL A 22 -1.80 6.47 1.49
N GLU A 23 -2.59 6.41 2.55
CA GLU A 23 -3.49 7.50 2.94
C GLU A 23 -2.72 8.74 3.40
N GLU A 24 -1.67 8.56 4.19
CA GLU A 24 -0.76 9.64 4.61
C GLU A 24 -0.08 10.30 3.41
N LEU A 25 0.37 9.50 2.44
CA LEU A 25 0.98 9.96 1.20
C LEU A 25 0.01 10.82 0.38
N ARG A 26 -1.27 10.43 0.30
CA ARG A 26 -2.32 11.23 -0.35
C ARG A 26 -2.56 12.56 0.37
N ALA A 27 -2.61 12.55 1.70
CA ALA A 27 -2.79 13.77 2.49
C ALA A 27 -1.57 14.72 2.37
N ALA A 28 -0.35 14.18 2.32
CA ALA A 28 0.85 14.95 2.06
C ALA A 28 0.84 15.55 0.65
N SER A 29 0.42 14.77 -0.36
CA SER A 29 0.25 15.26 -1.74
C SER A 29 -0.63 16.49 -1.81
N GLN A 30 -1.82 16.43 -1.19
CA GLN A 30 -2.79 17.51 -1.24
C GLN A 30 -2.24 18.80 -0.61
N ARG A 31 -1.51 18.67 0.51
CA ARG A 31 -0.84 19.80 1.18
C ARG A 31 0.24 20.44 0.29
N ILE A 32 1.08 19.63 -0.36
CA ILE A 32 2.12 20.10 -1.28
C ILE A 32 1.49 20.81 -2.48
N SER A 33 0.46 20.22 -3.07
CA SER A 33 -0.29 20.84 -4.18
C SER A 33 -0.87 22.20 -3.77
N GLY A 34 -1.48 22.31 -2.59
CA GLY A 34 -1.98 23.59 -2.06
C GLY A 34 -0.87 24.63 -1.88
N ALA A 35 0.27 24.23 -1.30
CA ALA A 35 1.42 25.12 -1.13
C ALA A 35 1.99 25.62 -2.47
N LEU A 36 2.10 24.74 -3.47
CA LEU A 36 2.57 25.10 -4.81
C LEU A 36 1.63 26.09 -5.52
N VAL A 37 0.32 25.94 -5.35
CA VAL A 37 -0.67 26.90 -5.86
C VAL A 37 -0.49 28.25 -5.18
N LEU A 38 -0.38 28.28 -3.84
CA LEU A 38 -0.17 29.52 -3.08
C LEU A 38 1.12 30.24 -3.50
N VAL A 39 2.24 29.53 -3.61
CA VAL A 39 3.53 30.08 -4.07
C VAL A 39 3.41 30.63 -5.50
N GLY A 40 2.76 29.90 -6.40
CA GLY A 40 2.52 30.34 -7.77
C GLY A 40 1.68 31.62 -7.85
N SER A 41 0.63 31.73 -7.02
CA SER A 41 -0.20 32.93 -6.94
C SER A 41 0.48 34.12 -6.26
N ALA A 42 1.32 33.88 -5.26
CA ALA A 42 2.01 34.93 -4.51
C ALA A 42 3.13 35.61 -5.33
N GLY A 43 3.72 34.90 -6.28
CA GLY A 43 4.81 35.42 -7.12
C GLY A 43 4.36 36.38 -8.24
N GLY A 44 3.06 36.55 -8.49
CA GLY A 44 2.52 37.45 -9.53
C GLY A 44 2.88 37.13 -10.98
N SER A 45 3.70 36.10 -11.23
CA SER A 45 4.17 35.69 -12.55
C SER A 45 3.33 34.52 -13.07
N ALA A 46 2.66 34.71 -14.20
CA ALA A 46 1.89 33.67 -14.88
C ALA A 46 2.73 32.42 -15.21
N VAL A 47 4.04 32.59 -15.43
CA VAL A 47 4.99 31.49 -15.68
C VAL A 47 5.21 30.66 -14.41
N LEU A 48 5.31 31.29 -13.24
CA LEU A 48 5.43 30.60 -11.96
C LEU A 48 4.15 29.85 -11.61
N ALA A 49 2.98 30.47 -11.83
CA ALA A 49 1.68 29.82 -11.62
C ALA A 49 1.46 28.62 -12.56
N GLY A 50 1.85 28.74 -13.84
CA GLY A 50 1.78 27.64 -14.80
C GLY A 50 2.72 26.49 -14.44
N THR A 51 3.96 26.82 -14.05
CA THR A 51 4.96 25.81 -13.67
C THR A 51 4.53 25.10 -12.37
N SER A 52 4.03 25.82 -11.37
CA SER A 52 3.58 25.22 -10.12
C SER A 52 2.35 24.33 -10.31
N SER A 53 1.44 24.70 -11.22
CA SER A 53 0.30 23.86 -11.62
C SER A 53 0.76 22.55 -12.26
N VAL A 54 1.69 22.61 -13.23
CA VAL A 54 2.24 21.41 -13.90
C VAL A 54 2.98 20.51 -12.91
N VAL A 55 3.78 21.09 -12.02
CA VAL A 55 4.50 20.33 -10.97
C VAL A 55 3.52 19.67 -10.02
N SER A 56 2.51 20.41 -9.54
CA SER A 56 1.45 19.88 -8.66
C SER A 56 0.71 18.72 -9.31
N GLN A 57 0.38 18.83 -10.59
CA GLN A 57 -0.33 17.80 -11.34
C GLN A 57 0.53 16.53 -11.51
N ARG A 58 1.80 16.68 -11.89
CA ARG A 58 2.73 15.53 -12.00
C ARG A 58 2.96 14.84 -10.66
N TRP A 59 3.13 15.61 -9.59
CA TRP A 59 3.27 15.08 -8.24
C TRP A 59 2.02 14.31 -7.80
N SER A 60 0.83 14.89 -7.97
CA SER A 60 -0.43 14.22 -7.65
C SER A 60 -0.60 12.92 -8.44
N GLN A 61 -0.28 12.93 -9.73
CA GLN A 61 -0.40 11.75 -10.59
C GLN A 61 0.59 10.64 -10.20
N GLY A 62 1.84 10.99 -9.89
CA GLY A 62 2.84 10.04 -9.41
C GLY A 62 2.47 9.43 -8.06
N LEU A 63 2.00 10.24 -7.11
CA LEU A 63 1.57 9.74 -5.80
C LEU A 63 0.31 8.88 -5.89
N ALA A 64 -0.60 9.16 -6.83
CA ALA A 64 -1.74 8.28 -7.12
C ALA A 64 -1.28 6.91 -7.63
N GLN A 65 -0.29 6.85 -8.54
CA GLN A 65 0.27 5.60 -9.03
C GLN A 65 0.95 4.79 -7.92
N TYR A 66 1.73 5.45 -7.06
CA TYR A 66 2.31 4.79 -5.87
C TYR A 66 1.24 4.27 -4.91
N ALA A 67 0.17 5.04 -4.71
CA ALA A 67 -0.96 4.64 -3.89
C ALA A 67 -1.68 3.40 -4.45
N GLU A 68 -1.91 3.34 -5.76
CA GLU A 68 -2.50 2.19 -6.44
C GLU A 68 -1.60 0.95 -6.34
N ALA A 69 -0.30 1.11 -6.57
CA ALA A 69 0.67 0.02 -6.43
C ALA A 69 0.72 -0.52 -4.99
N GLY A 70 0.71 0.38 -3.99
CA GLY A 70 0.65 0.00 -2.58
C GLY A 70 -0.64 -0.73 -2.21
N LEU A 71 -1.79 -0.29 -2.74
CA LEU A 71 -3.07 -0.98 -2.55
C LEU A 71 -3.05 -2.38 -3.18
N SER A 72 -2.53 -2.50 -4.41
CA SER A 72 -2.39 -3.78 -5.09
C SER A 72 -1.48 -4.74 -4.30
N LEU A 73 -0.39 -4.22 -3.74
CA LEU A 73 0.51 -4.99 -2.88
C LEU A 73 -0.22 -5.44 -1.60
N SER A 74 -0.96 -4.55 -0.94
CA SER A 74 -1.76 -4.86 0.25
C SER A 74 -2.75 -6.01 -0.02
N VAL A 75 -3.48 -5.96 -1.15
CA VAL A 75 -4.42 -7.01 -1.56
C VAL A 75 -3.70 -8.34 -1.85
N ALA A 76 -2.57 -8.30 -2.54
CA ALA A 76 -1.78 -9.50 -2.83
C ALA A 76 -1.28 -10.15 -1.53
N THR A 77 -0.82 -9.35 -0.57
CA THR A 77 -0.37 -9.79 0.75
C THR A 77 -1.49 -10.42 1.56
N GLN A 78 -2.70 -9.83 1.57
CA GLN A 78 -3.88 -10.42 2.23
C GLN A 78 -4.28 -11.76 1.59
N ARG A 79 -4.32 -11.84 0.26
CA ARG A 79 -4.60 -13.10 -0.45
C ARG A 79 -3.55 -14.17 -0.15
N ALA A 80 -2.28 -13.78 -0.02
CA ALA A 80 -1.23 -14.72 0.38
C ALA A 80 -1.51 -15.29 1.78
N ALA A 81 -1.89 -14.45 2.75
CA ALA A 81 -2.25 -14.89 4.10
C ALA A 81 -3.42 -15.89 4.10
N GLU A 82 -4.49 -15.60 3.35
CA GLU A 82 -5.65 -16.50 3.22
C GLU A 82 -5.27 -17.86 2.61
N LEU A 83 -4.40 -17.86 1.59
CA LEU A 83 -3.90 -19.07 0.96
C LEU A 83 -3.03 -19.89 1.92
N TYR A 84 -2.18 -19.23 2.72
CA TYR A 84 -1.39 -19.90 3.76
C TYR A 84 -2.29 -20.59 4.79
N ASP A 85 -3.30 -19.88 5.32
CA ASP A 85 -4.27 -20.43 6.26
C ASP A 85 -5.04 -21.62 5.69
N LEU A 86 -5.36 -21.59 4.39
CA LEU A 86 -6.06 -22.67 3.72
C LEU A 86 -5.15 -23.91 3.56
N VAL A 87 -3.90 -23.72 3.14
CA VAL A 87 -2.91 -24.80 3.02
C VAL A 87 -2.65 -25.43 4.40
N GLU A 88 -2.50 -24.62 5.44
CA GLU A 88 -2.25 -25.13 6.79
C GLU A 88 -3.45 -25.92 7.34
N ARG A 89 -4.68 -25.44 7.12
CA ARG A 89 -5.89 -26.19 7.46
C ARG A 89 -6.01 -27.52 6.70
N GLN A 90 -5.72 -27.53 5.40
CA GLN A 90 -5.71 -28.76 4.61
C GLN A 90 -4.62 -29.74 5.04
N ALA A 91 -3.44 -29.25 5.39
CA ALA A 91 -2.35 -30.07 5.91
C ALA A 91 -2.76 -30.71 7.25
N ARG A 92 -3.29 -29.93 8.19
CA ARG A 92 -3.78 -30.44 9.48
C ARG A 92 -4.95 -31.44 9.33
N GLY A 93 -5.85 -31.24 8.37
CA GLY A 93 -6.95 -32.16 8.07
C GLY A 93 -6.55 -33.47 7.38
N ARG A 94 -5.38 -33.52 6.71
CA ARG A 94 -4.84 -34.74 6.08
C ARG A 94 -4.06 -35.63 7.04
N PHE A 95 -3.58 -35.11 8.16
CA PHE A 95 -2.95 -35.90 9.22
C PHE A 95 -3.98 -36.31 10.27
N THR A 96 -4.96 -37.15 9.89
CA THR A 96 -5.60 -38.00 10.90
C THR A 96 -4.51 -38.84 11.56
N PRO A 97 -4.45 -38.93 12.91
CA PRO A 97 -3.55 -39.86 13.55
C PRO A 97 -3.94 -41.24 13.06
N VAL A 98 -3.05 -41.88 12.30
CA VAL A 98 -3.17 -43.30 12.00
C VAL A 98 -3.13 -43.98 13.36
N GLY A 99 -4.30 -44.36 13.85
CA GLY A 99 -4.43 -45.16 15.06
C GLY A 99 -3.49 -46.34 14.90
N ARG A 100 -2.50 -46.43 15.78
CA ARG A 100 -1.78 -47.68 15.96
C ARG A 100 -2.58 -48.53 16.96
N PRO A 101 -2.71 -49.83 16.69
CA PRO A 101 -3.48 -50.78 17.50
C PRO A 101 -2.97 -50.87 18.93
#